data_AF-A0A8H4V9L4-F1
#
_entry.id   AF-A0A8H4V9L4-F1
#
_cell.length_a   1.000
_cell.length_b   1.000
_cell.length_c   1.000
_cell.angle_alpha   90.00
_cell.angle_beta   90.00
_cell.angle_gamma   90.00
#
_symmetry.space_group_name_H-M   'P 1'
#
loop_
_entity.id
_entity.type
_entity.pdbx_description
1 polymer ?
#
loop_
_entity_poly.entity_id
_entity_poly.type
_entity_poly.pdbx_seq_one_letter_code
_entity_poly.pdbx_strand_id
1 'polypeptide(L)'
;MMMTESETFVEYDEAGLIKGAPLKAAKSKYAEGVLMNNHTSVWGSWWSNFKWGYGCCHSLIKNSYCTGEEGKLAWEIAEQQRTGANLVEDEANGEAVDEQESDTTRVKKRTRDEMMNGVTEAEMEEYRRKRTAANDPMAKILGRDELLT
;
A
#
# COMPACT_ATOMS: atom_id res chain seq x y z
N MET A 1 69.48 12.67 -6.07
CA MET A 1 68.17 11.97 -6.13
C MET A 1 68.34 10.83 -7.10
N MET A 2 68.47 9.59 -6.60
CA MET A 2 68.78 8.41 -7.41
C MET A 2 67.45 7.84 -7.91
N MET A 3 67.18 7.92 -9.22
CA MET A 3 66.03 7.27 -9.83
C MET A 3 66.32 5.78 -9.94
N THR A 4 65.64 4.97 -9.13
CA THR A 4 65.65 3.51 -9.29
C THR A 4 64.74 3.16 -10.45
N GLU A 5 65.28 2.55 -11.49
CA GLU A 5 64.51 2.02 -12.62
C GLU A 5 63.68 0.83 -12.13
N SER A 6 62.36 0.90 -12.31
CA SER A 6 61.42 -0.18 -11.96
C SER A 6 60.85 -0.79 -13.23
N GLU A 7 61.51 -1.81 -13.78
CA GLU A 7 60.97 -2.61 -14.88
C GLU A 7 60.16 -3.79 -14.33
N THR A 8 58.89 -3.87 -14.69
CA THR A 8 58.00 -4.99 -14.34
C THR A 8 57.87 -5.93 -15.52
N PHE A 9 58.27 -7.19 -15.33
CA PHE A 9 58.11 -8.23 -16.35
C PHE A 9 56.63 -8.65 -16.47
N VAL A 10 56.12 -8.70 -17.71
CA VAL A 10 54.76 -9.13 -18.04
C VAL A 10 54.84 -10.18 -19.14
N GLU A 11 54.35 -11.39 -18.86
CA GLU A 11 54.25 -12.44 -19.87
C GLU A 11 53.00 -12.27 -20.72
N TYR A 12 53.17 -12.40 -22.03
CA TYR A 12 52.09 -12.42 -23.00
C TYR A 12 51.91 -13.84 -23.55
N ASP A 13 50.66 -14.26 -23.75
CA ASP A 13 50.30 -15.45 -24.52
C ASP A 13 50.52 -15.22 -26.02
N GLU A 14 50.50 -16.30 -26.82
CA GLU A 14 50.62 -16.25 -28.29
C GLU A 14 49.56 -15.36 -28.96
N ALA A 15 48.42 -15.16 -28.29
CA ALA A 15 47.35 -14.26 -28.72
C ALA A 15 47.56 -12.78 -28.30
N GLY A 16 48.68 -12.45 -27.65
CA GLY A 16 48.99 -11.11 -27.16
C GLY A 16 48.23 -10.70 -25.89
N LEU A 17 47.58 -11.64 -25.20
CA LEU A 17 46.93 -11.40 -23.90
C LEU A 17 47.92 -11.60 -22.76
N ILE A 18 47.83 -10.77 -21.73
CA ILE A 18 48.69 -10.90 -20.54
C ILE A 18 48.28 -12.14 -19.74
N LYS A 19 49.22 -13.03 -19.48
CA LYS A 19 48.98 -14.23 -18.67
C LYS A 19 48.58 -13.85 -17.25
N GLY A 20 47.43 -14.34 -16.81
CA GLY A 20 46.89 -14.07 -15.46
C GLY A 20 46.15 -12.74 -15.31
N ALA A 21 46.08 -11.90 -16.35
CA ALA A 21 45.20 -10.73 -16.33
C ALA A 21 43.73 -11.17 -16.42
N PRO A 22 42.82 -10.56 -15.64
CA PRO A 22 41.40 -10.89 -15.73
C PRO A 22 40.88 -10.55 -17.13
N LEU A 23 40.20 -11.52 -17.75
CA LEU A 23 39.56 -11.32 -19.04
C LEU A 23 38.52 -10.20 -18.91
N LYS A 24 38.75 -9.07 -19.58
CA LYS A 24 37.80 -7.97 -19.61
C LYS A 24 36.61 -8.40 -20.48
N ALA A 25 35.44 -8.53 -19.87
CA ALA A 25 34.22 -8.83 -20.62
C ALA A 25 34.01 -7.80 -21.73
N ALA A 26 33.78 -8.29 -22.95
CA ALA A 26 33.51 -7.43 -24.10
C ALA A 26 32.17 -6.70 -23.87
N LYS A 27 32.20 -5.37 -23.92
CA LYS A 27 31.00 -4.53 -23.89
C LYS A 27 30.49 -4.34 -25.31
N SER A 28 29.17 -4.28 -25.51
CA SER A 28 28.64 -3.96 -26.84
C SER A 28 28.90 -2.48 -27.20
N LYS A 29 28.56 -2.13 -28.45
CA LYS A 29 28.66 -0.76 -28.97
C LYS A 29 27.80 0.25 -28.19
N TYR A 30 26.73 -0.20 -27.55
CA TYR A 30 25.76 0.67 -26.88
C TYR A 30 26.11 0.85 -25.40
N ALA A 31 25.75 1.99 -24.84
CA ALA A 31 25.96 2.26 -23.42
C ALA A 31 25.07 1.34 -22.57
N GLU A 32 25.62 0.24 -22.11
CA GLU A 32 24.99 -0.68 -21.17
C GLU A 32 25.12 -0.17 -19.73
N GLY A 33 24.11 -0.43 -18.90
CA GLY A 33 24.15 -0.04 -17.49
C GLY A 33 24.04 1.47 -17.25
N VAL A 34 23.36 2.21 -18.13
CA VAL A 34 22.97 3.60 -17.84
C VAL A 34 21.67 3.58 -17.05
N LEU A 35 21.76 4.02 -15.80
CA LEU A 35 20.62 4.09 -14.90
C LEU A 35 20.10 5.52 -14.86
N MET A 36 18.81 5.67 -15.13
CA MET A 36 18.12 6.95 -15.11
C MET A 36 17.62 7.24 -13.69
N ASN A 37 17.58 8.51 -13.28
CA ASN A 37 16.82 9.00 -12.12
C ASN A 37 16.95 8.16 -10.83
N ASN A 38 18.18 7.80 -10.46
CA ASN A 38 18.54 7.06 -9.25
C ASN A 38 17.93 5.65 -9.14
N HIS A 39 17.54 5.04 -10.25
CA HIS A 39 17.19 3.62 -10.27
C HIS A 39 18.45 2.76 -10.12
N THR A 40 18.33 1.55 -9.56
CA THR A 40 19.43 0.55 -9.48
C THR A 40 19.27 -0.56 -10.52
N SER A 41 18.21 -0.50 -11.32
CA SER A 41 17.90 -1.44 -12.39
C SER A 41 17.46 -0.70 -13.66
N VAL A 42 17.74 -1.27 -14.83
CA VAL A 42 17.30 -0.70 -16.12
C VAL A 42 15.79 -0.88 -16.29
N TRP A 43 15.14 0.03 -17.00
CA TRP A 43 13.73 -0.14 -17.37
C TRP A 43 13.50 -1.45 -18.13
N GLY A 44 12.48 -2.23 -17.76
CA GLY A 44 12.19 -3.53 -18.36
C GLY A 44 12.90 -4.69 -17.66
N SER A 45 13.64 -4.42 -16.57
CA SER A 45 14.16 -5.46 -15.67
C SER A 45 13.08 -6.16 -14.86
N TRP A 46 11.83 -5.66 -14.89
CA TRP A 46 10.71 -6.25 -14.16
C TRP A 46 9.44 -6.27 -15.00
N TRP A 47 8.63 -7.32 -14.84
CA TRP A 47 7.38 -7.54 -15.55
C TRP A 47 6.31 -8.10 -14.61
N SER A 48 5.13 -7.52 -14.64
CA SER A 48 3.94 -8.06 -13.97
C SER A 48 2.67 -7.55 -14.66
N ASN A 49 1.59 -8.34 -14.62
CA ASN A 49 0.26 -7.93 -15.12
C ASN A 49 0.31 -7.28 -16.53
N PHE A 50 1.03 -7.89 -17.48
CA PHE A 50 1.25 -7.39 -18.84
C PHE A 50 1.90 -6.00 -18.95
N LYS A 51 2.58 -5.54 -17.90
CA LYS A 51 3.29 -4.27 -17.88
C LYS A 51 4.75 -4.48 -17.49
N TRP A 52 5.60 -3.64 -18.05
CA TRP A 52 7.02 -3.59 -17.74
C TRP A 52 7.31 -2.43 -16.80
N GLY A 53 8.29 -2.62 -15.92
CA GLY A 53 8.74 -1.61 -14.97
C GLY A 53 10.20 -1.74 -14.59
N TYR A 54 10.60 -1.01 -13.55
CA TYR A 54 11.91 -1.11 -12.93
C TYR A 54 11.94 -2.19 -11.84
N GLY A 55 12.94 -3.07 -11.83
CA GLY A 55 13.12 -4.10 -10.79
C GLY A 55 13.56 -3.57 -9.42
N CYS A 56 14.06 -2.34 -9.34
CA CYS A 56 14.47 -1.74 -8.07
C CYS A 56 13.28 -1.32 -7.20
N CYS A 57 12.21 -0.78 -7.78
CA CYS A 57 11.07 -0.23 -7.04
C CYS A 57 9.69 -0.58 -7.62
N HIS A 58 9.63 -1.44 -8.64
CA HIS A 58 8.41 -1.87 -9.34
C HIS A 58 7.58 -0.72 -9.99
N SER A 59 8.21 0.44 -10.23
CA SER A 59 7.53 1.56 -10.91
C SER A 59 7.26 1.22 -12.38
N LEU A 60 6.01 1.45 -12.79
CA LEU A 60 5.47 1.22 -14.14
C LEU A 60 5.54 2.46 -15.04
N ILE A 61 6.23 3.53 -14.63
CA ILE A 61 6.37 4.76 -15.41
C ILE A 61 7.83 4.94 -15.80
N LYS A 62 8.12 5.03 -17.10
CA LYS A 62 9.47 5.30 -17.59
C LYS A 62 9.92 6.68 -17.13
N ASN A 63 11.18 6.79 -16.72
CA ASN A 63 11.80 8.05 -16.31
C ASN A 63 11.18 8.66 -15.04
N SER A 64 10.44 7.90 -14.23
CA SER A 64 10.08 8.31 -12.86
C SER A 64 11.32 8.33 -11.97
N TYR A 65 11.27 9.04 -10.84
CA TYR A 65 12.30 8.92 -9.80
C TYR A 65 12.13 7.61 -9.03
N CYS A 66 13.26 7.02 -8.62
CA CYS A 66 13.25 5.79 -7.83
C CYS A 66 12.61 6.03 -6.46
N THR A 67 11.65 5.17 -6.11
CA THR A 67 10.99 5.14 -4.79
C THR A 67 11.63 4.16 -3.82
N GLY A 68 12.75 3.52 -4.21
CA GLY A 68 13.49 2.59 -3.36
C GLY A 68 12.70 1.33 -2.98
N GLU A 69 13.02 0.76 -1.83
CA GLU A 69 12.38 -0.45 -1.30
C GLU A 69 10.93 -0.22 -0.87
N GLU A 70 10.59 1.00 -0.45
CA GLU A 70 9.22 1.40 -0.13
C GLU A 70 8.27 1.20 -1.32
N GLY A 71 8.77 1.43 -2.55
CA GLY A 71 8.00 1.19 -3.77
C GLY A 71 7.63 -0.28 -3.98
N LYS A 72 8.50 -1.21 -3.57
CA LYS A 72 8.22 -2.66 -3.66
C LYS A 72 7.17 -3.07 -2.64
N LEU A 73 7.33 -2.64 -1.39
CA LEU A 73 6.38 -2.93 -0.32
C LEU A 73 5.00 -2.35 -0.64
N ALA A 74 4.93 -1.10 -1.10
CA ALA A 74 3.67 -0.49 -1.51
C ALA A 74 2.99 -1.26 -2.64
N TRP A 75 3.77 -1.80 -3.59
CA TRP A 75 3.22 -2.65 -4.65
C TRP A 75 2.71 -3.99 -4.13
N GLU A 76 3.47 -4.67 -3.25
CA GLU A 76 3.06 -5.94 -2.63
C GLU A 76 1.77 -5.77 -1.82
N ILE A 77 1.67 -4.72 -1.01
CA ILE A 77 0.46 -4.39 -0.24
C ILE A 77 -0.72 -4.12 -1.19
N ALA A 78 -0.50 -3.35 -2.27
CA ALA A 78 -1.55 -3.08 -3.25
C ALA A 78 -2.01 -4.36 -3.97
N GLU A 79 -1.08 -5.27 -4.29
CA GLU A 79 -1.40 -6.54 -4.95
C GLU A 79 -2.09 -7.52 -4.00
N GLN A 80 -1.71 -7.56 -2.72
CA GLN A 80 -2.41 -8.30 -1.68
C GLN A 80 -3.85 -7.79 -1.51
N GLN A 81 -4.04 -6.46 -1.48
CA GLN A 81 -5.36 -5.83 -1.43
C GLN A 81 -6.19 -6.15 -2.69
N ARG A 82 -5.56 -6.18 -3.87
CA ARG A 82 -6.22 -6.52 -5.13
C ARG A 82 -6.65 -7.99 -5.19
N THR A 83 -5.80 -8.89 -4.72
CA THR A 83 -6.03 -10.34 -4.75
C THR A 83 -6.99 -10.78 -3.65
N GLY A 84 -7.18 -9.94 -2.63
CA GLY A 84 -8.06 -10.24 -1.49
C GLY A 84 -7.44 -11.23 -0.50
N ALA A 85 -6.13 -11.47 -0.56
CA ALA A 85 -5.45 -12.40 0.34
C ALA A 85 -5.58 -11.97 1.82
N ASN A 86 -5.52 -10.66 2.09
CA ASN A 86 -5.67 -10.12 3.44
C ASN A 86 -7.08 -10.34 4.03
N LEU A 87 -8.11 -10.53 3.19
CA LEU A 87 -9.47 -10.81 3.68
C LEU A 87 -9.58 -12.21 4.30
N VAL A 88 -8.72 -13.15 3.88
CA VAL A 88 -8.69 -14.52 4.40
C VAL A 88 -7.95 -14.60 5.74
N GLU A 89 -6.95 -13.73 5.94
CA GLU A 89 -6.19 -13.67 7.18
C GLU A 89 -6.97 -12.98 8.32
N ASP A 90 -7.78 -11.97 8.01
CA ASP A 90 -8.68 -11.33 9.00
C ASP A 90 -9.76 -12.28 9.53
N GLU A 91 -10.23 -13.25 8.72
CA GLU A 91 -11.18 -14.28 9.18
C GLU A 91 -10.51 -15.39 9.99
N ALA A 92 -9.22 -15.64 9.79
CA ALA A 92 -8.46 -16.66 10.53
C ALA A 92 -7.86 -16.13 11.85
N ASN A 93 -7.71 -14.81 11.99
CA ASN A 93 -7.12 -14.16 13.17
C ASN A 93 -8.17 -13.41 14.03
N GLY A 94 -9.46 -13.66 13.78
CA GLY A 94 -10.59 -13.08 14.53
C GLY A 94 -10.81 -13.64 15.95
N GLU A 95 -9.93 -14.53 16.43
CA GLU A 95 -9.89 -15.00 17.81
C GLU A 95 -8.52 -14.69 18.41
N ALA A 96 -8.49 -13.77 19.38
CA ALA A 96 -7.36 -13.34 20.22
C ALA A 96 -6.50 -12.18 19.70
N VAL A 97 -6.94 -10.93 19.99
CA VAL A 97 -6.03 -9.96 20.63
C VAL A 97 -6.77 -9.18 21.73
N ASP A 98 -6.15 -9.27 22.90
CA ASP A 98 -6.44 -8.79 24.24
C ASP A 98 -6.56 -7.25 24.37
N GLU A 99 -7.34 -6.84 25.36
CA GLU A 99 -7.63 -5.45 25.73
C GLU A 99 -6.37 -4.79 26.32
N GLN A 100 -5.82 -3.76 25.65
CA GLN A 100 -5.06 -2.72 26.33
C GLN A 100 -5.44 -1.32 25.84
N GLU A 101 -6.08 -0.62 26.76
CA GLU A 101 -6.56 0.75 26.71
C GLU A 101 -5.38 1.75 26.75
N SER A 102 -5.35 2.72 25.82
CA SER A 102 -4.70 4.01 26.04
C SER A 102 -5.36 5.11 25.19
N ASP A 103 -5.31 6.31 25.73
CA ASP A 103 -6.39 7.27 25.82
C ASP A 103 -6.30 8.45 24.82
N THR A 104 -7.47 9.04 24.58
CA THR A 104 -7.81 10.37 24.06
C THR A 104 -7.77 10.67 22.54
N THR A 105 -8.89 11.24 22.09
CA THR A 105 -9.12 12.05 20.87
C THR A 105 -9.35 11.33 19.54
N ARG A 106 -10.35 10.44 19.49
CA ARG A 106 -11.03 10.11 18.21
C ARG A 106 -12.41 10.75 18.17
N VAL A 107 -12.53 11.78 17.32
CA VAL A 107 -13.81 12.26 16.78
C VAL A 107 -14.68 11.05 16.48
N LYS A 108 -15.92 11.03 16.99
CA LYS A 108 -16.92 9.97 16.78
C LYS A 108 -17.14 9.74 15.28
N LYS A 109 -16.29 8.91 14.67
CA LYS A 109 -16.51 8.34 13.36
C LYS A 109 -17.52 7.23 13.59
N ARG A 110 -18.73 7.44 13.06
CA ARG A 110 -19.79 6.43 12.98
C ARG A 110 -19.20 5.05 12.72
N THR A 111 -19.54 4.07 13.55
CA THR A 111 -19.02 2.71 13.40
C THR A 111 -19.55 2.11 12.10
N ARG A 112 -18.82 1.15 11.51
CA ARG A 112 -19.22 0.52 10.24
C ARG A 112 -20.62 -0.12 10.33
N ASP A 113 -20.96 -0.65 11.51
CA ASP A 113 -22.29 -1.18 11.81
C ASP A 113 -23.40 -0.13 11.74
N GLU A 114 -23.16 1.09 12.24
CA GLU A 114 -24.12 2.20 12.17
C GLU A 114 -24.34 2.72 10.74
N MET A 115 -23.40 2.47 9.81
CA MET A 115 -23.56 2.82 8.39
C MET A 115 -24.32 1.75 7.59
N MET A 116 -24.31 0.49 8.05
CA MET A 116 -24.95 -0.64 7.36
C MET A 116 -26.34 -0.94 7.93
N ASN A 117 -26.60 -0.62 9.20
CA ASN A 117 -27.94 -0.65 9.78
C ASN A 117 -28.71 0.60 9.37
N GLY A 118 -29.55 0.48 8.33
CA GLY A 118 -30.58 1.48 8.04
C GLY A 118 -31.64 1.52 9.15
N VAL A 119 -32.35 2.66 9.24
CA VAL A 119 -33.50 2.81 10.15
C VAL A 119 -34.51 1.71 9.84
N THR A 120 -34.74 0.82 10.79
CA THR A 120 -35.65 -0.30 10.62
C THR A 120 -37.10 0.19 10.59
N GLU A 121 -37.99 -0.56 9.93
CA GLU A 121 -39.41 -0.20 9.84
C GLU A 121 -40.05 -0.04 11.24
N ALA A 122 -39.63 -0.86 12.20
CA ALA A 122 -40.07 -0.79 13.59
C ALA A 122 -39.69 0.54 14.26
N GLU A 123 -38.46 1.03 14.07
CA GLU A 123 -38.02 2.32 14.62
C GLU A 123 -38.76 3.51 13.99
N MET A 124 -39.08 3.41 12.70
CA MET A 124 -39.89 4.42 12.03
C MET A 124 -41.35 4.39 12.51
N GLU A 125 -41.90 3.22 12.84
CA GLU A 125 -43.24 3.06 13.38
C GLU A 125 -43.35 3.57 14.82
N GLU A 126 -42.34 3.32 15.64
CA GLU A 126 -42.22 3.90 16.98
C GLU A 126 -42.10 5.43 16.93
N TYR A 127 -41.34 5.97 15.98
CA TYR A 127 -41.24 7.41 15.80
C TYR A 127 -42.58 8.02 15.35
N ARG A 128 -43.32 7.35 14.45
CA ARG A 128 -44.70 7.76 14.08
C ARG A 128 -45.67 7.68 15.26
N ARG A 129 -45.54 6.68 16.14
CA ARG A 129 -46.38 6.53 17.36
C ARG A 129 -46.03 7.56 18.43
N LYS A 130 -44.75 7.83 18.67
CA LYS A 130 -44.29 8.80 19.69
C LYS A 130 -44.52 10.24 19.26
N ARG A 131 -44.47 10.54 17.96
CA ARG A 131 -44.73 11.89 17.46
C ARG A 131 -46.23 12.13 17.36
N THR A 132 -46.84 12.57 18.46
CA THR A 132 -48.24 13.04 18.51
C THR A 132 -48.48 14.00 17.35
N ALA A 133 -49.40 13.67 16.45
CA ALA A 133 -49.69 14.51 15.30
C ALA A 133 -50.25 15.86 15.78
N ALA A 134 -49.79 16.97 15.20
CA ALA A 134 -50.23 18.32 15.60
C ALA A 134 -51.74 18.54 15.44
N ASN A 135 -52.42 17.71 14.64
CA ASN A 135 -53.86 17.73 14.39
C ASN A 135 -54.59 16.52 14.98
N ASP A 136 -54.06 15.86 16.02
CA ASP A 136 -54.76 14.78 16.71
C ASP A 136 -55.76 15.36 17.73
N PRO A 137 -57.09 15.13 17.58
CA PRO A 137 -58.11 15.61 18.52
C PRO A 137 -57.93 15.04 19.95
N MET A 138 -57.22 13.92 20.11
CA MET A 138 -56.95 13.27 21.39
C MET A 138 -55.77 13.93 22.15
N ALA A 139 -54.90 14.67 21.46
CA ALA A 139 -53.72 15.31 22.06
C ALA A 139 -54.06 16.34 23.14
N LYS A 140 -55.26 16.95 23.08
CA LYS A 140 -55.74 17.85 24.14
C LYS A 140 -56.17 17.09 25.39
N ILE A 141 -56.55 15.82 25.30
CA ILE A 141 -57.17 15.05 26.39
C ILE A 141 -56.14 14.20 27.13
N LEU A 142 -55.03 13.83 26.47
CA LEU A 142 -53.93 13.10 27.11
C LEU A 142 -53.29 13.95 28.23
N GLY A 143 -53.32 13.44 29.46
CA GLY A 143 -52.59 14.01 30.61
C GLY A 143 -53.37 15.03 31.45
N ARG A 144 -54.67 15.22 31.22
CA ARG A 144 -55.56 15.98 32.12
C ARG A 144 -56.55 15.02 32.79
N ASP A 145 -56.25 14.63 34.03
CA ASP A 145 -57.14 13.85 34.91
C ASP A 145 -58.17 14.77 35.59
N GLU A 146 -58.95 15.50 34.80
CA GLU A 146 -60.15 16.20 35.29
C GLU A 146 -61.37 15.51 34.69
N LEU A 147 -62.21 14.91 35.54
CA LEU A 147 -63.48 14.33 35.12
C LEU A 147 -64.34 15.44 34.51
N LEU A 148 -64.75 15.27 33.25
CA LEU A 148 -65.72 16.17 32.62
C LEU A 148 -67.01 16.16 33.46
N THR A 149 -67.31 17.31 34.08
CA THR A 149 -68.62 17.62 34.68
C THR A 149 -69.65 17.96 33.61
#